data_AF-U9UC63-F1
#
_entry.id   AF-U9UC63-F1
#
_cell.length_a   1.000
_cell.length_b   1.000
_cell.length_c   1.000
_cell.angle_alpha   90.00
_cell.angle_beta   90.00
_cell.angle_gamma   90.00
#
_symmetry.space_group_name_H-M   'P 1'
#
loop_
_entity.id
_entity.type
_entity.pdbx_description
1 polymer ?
#
loop_
_entity_poly.entity_id
_entity_poly.type
_entity_poly.pdbx_seq_one_letter_code
_entity_poly.pdbx_strand_id
1 'polypeptide(L)'
;MFQNHFDHNTIHDAIHRQLGLDNVTAYHRDLSCNNCYPSEIPLTPTFQQFLDWISSNYPVVEYTRYTQQYFEEVAYSITNTDIDNAIHNLLFSIRYADIEPTIDYTLLRQDLIKAYNLTNGFQQDPNEVLYQVSETTTSPEPEVLSDTETENSEEDIP
;
A
#
# COMPACT_ATOMS: atom_id res chain seq x y z
N MET A 1 8.81 12.61 -7.40
CA MET A 1 9.51 11.46 -6.78
C MET A 1 9.38 10.22 -7.64
N PHE A 2 8.17 9.79 -8.00
CA PHE A 2 8.00 8.65 -8.92
C PHE A 2 8.53 8.89 -10.34
N GLN A 3 8.46 10.11 -10.88
CA GLN A 3 9.09 10.39 -12.18
C GLN A 3 10.58 10.00 -12.21
N ASN A 4 11.36 10.39 -11.20
CA ASN A 4 12.77 10.02 -11.12
C ASN A 4 12.97 8.50 -11.02
N HIS A 5 12.05 7.80 -10.35
CA HIS A 5 12.08 6.34 -10.27
C HIS A 5 11.76 5.71 -11.64
N PHE A 6 10.78 6.21 -12.39
CA PHE A 6 10.48 5.75 -13.73
C PHE A 6 11.61 6.04 -14.72
N ASP A 7 12.25 7.20 -14.63
CA ASP A 7 13.44 7.54 -15.42
C ASP A 7 14.59 6.58 -15.09
N HIS A 8 14.82 6.28 -13.80
CA HIS A 8 15.82 5.32 -13.33
C HIS A 8 15.56 3.91 -13.88
N ASN A 9 14.31 3.44 -13.79
CA ASN A 9 13.88 2.14 -14.31
C ASN A 9 14.07 2.06 -15.83
N THR A 10 13.73 3.14 -16.55
CA THR A 10 13.89 3.23 -18.02
C THR A 10 15.35 3.11 -18.43
N ILE A 11 16.26 3.79 -17.72
CA ILE A 11 17.71 3.70 -17.94
C ILE A 11 18.20 2.28 -17.64
N HIS A 12 17.78 1.70 -16.51
CA HIS A 12 18.17 0.34 -16.13
C HIS A 12 17.78 -0.69 -17.20
N ASP A 13 16.53 -0.62 -17.70
CA ASP A 13 16.04 -1.53 -18.73
C ASP A 13 16.72 -1.32 -20.08
N ALA A 14 17.09 -0.08 -20.40
CA ALA A 14 17.88 0.19 -21.59
C ALA A 14 19.25 -0.50 -21.53
N ILE A 15 19.88 -0.56 -20.36
CA ILE A 15 21.16 -1.26 -20.16
C ILE A 15 20.99 -2.78 -20.33
N HIS A 16 19.93 -3.36 -19.75
CA HIS A 16 19.59 -4.77 -20.02
C HIS A 16 19.48 -5.05 -21.52
N ARG A 17 18.72 -4.23 -22.26
CA ARG A 17 18.54 -4.39 -23.71
C ARG A 17 19.83 -4.19 -24.51
N GLN A 18 20.67 -3.23 -24.13
CA GLN A 18 21.91 -2.92 -24.85
C GLN A 18 22.98 -3.98 -24.65
N LEU A 19 23.09 -4.53 -23.44
CA LEU A 19 24.13 -5.51 -23.10
C LEU A 19 23.68 -6.97 -23.29
N GLY A 20 22.35 -7.22 -23.33
CA GLY A 20 21.80 -8.57 -23.41
C GLY A 20 22.11 -9.42 -22.18
N LEU A 21 22.27 -8.78 -21.01
CA LEU A 21 22.59 -9.44 -19.75
C LEU A 21 21.36 -9.51 -18.84
N ASP A 22 21.17 -10.63 -18.17
CA ASP A 22 20.10 -10.80 -17.17
C ASP A 22 20.38 -10.03 -15.87
N ASN A 23 21.65 -9.73 -15.58
CA ASN A 23 22.03 -8.96 -14.40
C ASN A 23 22.99 -7.83 -14.78
N VAL A 24 22.57 -6.59 -14.57
CA VAL A 24 23.34 -5.38 -14.90
C VAL A 24 23.74 -4.56 -13.66
N THR A 25 23.66 -5.16 -12.47
CA THR A 25 23.93 -4.48 -11.18
C THR A 25 25.35 -3.93 -11.04
N ALA A 26 26.29 -4.43 -11.84
CA ALA A 26 27.66 -3.89 -11.94
C ALA A 26 27.71 -2.52 -12.64
N TYR A 27 26.70 -2.19 -13.45
CA TYR A 27 26.62 -0.97 -14.25
C TYR A 27 25.60 0.02 -13.69
N HIS A 28 24.43 -0.49 -13.30
CA HIS A 28 23.33 0.31 -12.81
C HIS A 28 22.49 -0.52 -11.85
N ARG A 29 22.36 -0.09 -10.60
CA ARG A 29 21.57 -0.80 -9.59
C ARG A 29 20.13 -0.28 -9.60
N ASP A 30 19.19 -1.21 -9.61
CA ASP A 30 17.77 -0.93 -9.48
C ASP A 30 17.14 -2.02 -8.63
N LEU A 31 16.72 -1.67 -7.42
CA LEU A 31 16.19 -2.62 -6.44
C LEU A 31 14.81 -3.16 -6.83
N SER A 32 14.15 -2.53 -7.80
CA SER A 32 12.86 -2.98 -8.36
C SER A 32 13.00 -3.96 -9.52
N CYS A 33 14.21 -4.19 -10.03
CA CYS A 33 14.43 -5.08 -11.16
C CYS A 33 14.47 -6.56 -10.73
N ASN A 34 13.44 -7.32 -11.12
CA ASN A 34 13.34 -8.74 -10.78
C ASN A 34 14.38 -9.60 -11.51
N ASN A 35 14.87 -9.19 -12.68
CA ASN A 35 15.98 -9.89 -13.35
C ASN A 35 17.28 -9.81 -12.54
N CYS A 36 17.56 -8.64 -11.95
CA CYS A 36 18.74 -8.41 -11.13
C CYS A 36 18.60 -9.00 -9.72
N TYR A 37 17.39 -8.98 -9.17
CA TYR A 37 17.08 -9.33 -7.79
C TYR A 37 15.82 -10.19 -7.72
N PRO A 38 15.88 -11.45 -8.21
CA PRO A 38 14.71 -12.31 -8.30
C PRO A 38 14.05 -12.49 -6.94
N SER A 39 12.71 -12.48 -6.92
CA SER A 39 11.93 -12.73 -5.71
C SER A 39 12.19 -14.12 -5.13
N GLU A 40 12.09 -14.23 -3.81
CA GLU A 40 12.25 -15.48 -3.06
C GLU A 40 10.91 -16.20 -2.97
N ILE A 41 10.91 -17.52 -3.19
CA ILE A 41 9.71 -18.37 -3.22
C ILE A 41 9.96 -19.58 -2.30
N PRO A 42 8.96 -20.02 -1.49
CA PRO A 42 7.58 -19.54 -1.41
C PRO A 42 7.43 -18.21 -0.66
N LEU A 43 6.37 -17.47 -0.98
CA LEU A 43 6.01 -16.25 -0.26
C LEU A 43 5.42 -16.58 1.11
N THR A 44 5.68 -15.73 2.10
CA THR A 44 4.97 -15.81 3.38
C THR A 44 3.50 -15.40 3.18
N PRO A 45 2.55 -15.98 3.93
CA PRO A 45 1.13 -15.61 3.81
C PRO A 45 0.89 -14.11 4.01
N THR A 46 1.60 -13.51 4.97
CA THR A 46 1.51 -12.09 5.29
C THR A 46 1.99 -11.20 4.15
N PHE A 47 3.10 -11.58 3.49
CA PHE A 47 3.58 -10.84 2.32
C PHE A 47 2.64 -10.99 1.13
N GLN A 48 2.04 -12.18 0.93
CA GLN A 48 1.04 -12.39 -0.12
C GLN A 48 -0.17 -11.47 0.06
N GLN A 49 -0.70 -11.36 1.29
CA GLN A 49 -1.81 -10.44 1.59
C GLN A 49 -1.46 -8.98 1.30
N PHE A 50 -0.25 -8.57 1.65
CA PHE A 50 0.26 -7.24 1.30
C PHE A 50 0.33 -7.04 -0.23
N LEU A 51 0.88 -8.02 -0.97
CA LEU A 51 0.96 -7.97 -2.43
C LEU A 51 -0.42 -7.90 -3.08
N ASP A 52 -1.37 -8.70 -2.60
CA ASP A 52 -2.74 -8.71 -3.11
C ASP A 52 -3.41 -7.34 -2.90
N TRP A 53 -3.22 -6.76 -1.72
CA TRP A 53 -3.71 -5.42 -1.41
C TRP A 53 -3.08 -4.34 -2.29
N ILE A 54 -1.75 -4.24 -2.34
CA ILE A 54 -1.08 -3.15 -3.08
C ILE A 54 -1.32 -3.28 -4.59
N SER A 55 -1.37 -4.50 -5.13
CA SER A 55 -1.63 -4.74 -6.55
C SER A 55 -3.10 -4.48 -6.94
N SER A 56 -4.02 -4.54 -5.98
CA SER A 56 -5.43 -4.17 -6.20
C SER A 56 -5.66 -2.66 -6.23
N ASN A 57 -4.76 -1.89 -5.61
CA ASN A 57 -4.90 -0.43 -5.46
C ASN A 57 -3.94 0.37 -6.35
N TYR A 58 -2.82 -0.24 -6.77
CA TYR A 58 -1.75 0.40 -7.51
C TYR A 58 -1.30 -0.49 -8.68
N PRO A 59 -0.77 0.09 -9.78
CA PRO A 59 -0.42 -0.67 -10.97
C PRO A 59 0.94 -1.37 -10.79
N VAL A 60 1.01 -2.30 -9.84
CA VAL A 60 2.19 -3.12 -9.58
C VAL A 60 2.43 -4.09 -10.73
N VAL A 61 3.67 -4.18 -11.17
CA VAL A 61 4.11 -5.03 -12.29
C VAL A 61 4.96 -6.18 -11.76
N GLU A 62 5.93 -5.88 -10.90
CA GLU A 62 6.89 -6.84 -10.35
C GLU A 62 7.30 -6.44 -8.92
N TYR A 63 7.79 -7.44 -8.18
CA TYR A 63 8.42 -7.27 -6.88
C TYR A 63 9.70 -8.11 -6.84
N THR A 64 10.61 -7.77 -5.93
CA THR A 64 11.93 -8.39 -5.83
C THR A 64 12.15 -8.99 -4.44
N ARG A 65 13.28 -9.69 -4.26
CA ARG A 65 13.73 -10.07 -2.90
C ARG A 65 13.90 -8.86 -1.97
N TYR A 66 14.20 -7.67 -2.53
CA TYR A 66 14.28 -6.45 -1.72
C TYR A 66 12.91 -5.96 -1.30
N THR A 67 11.86 -6.15 -2.11
CA THR A 67 10.48 -5.91 -1.67
C THR A 67 10.12 -6.75 -0.45
N GLN A 68 10.48 -8.03 -0.48
CA GLN A 68 10.25 -8.94 0.66
C GLN A 68 11.04 -8.50 1.89
N GLN A 69 12.34 -8.21 1.72
CA GLN A 69 13.20 -7.75 2.80
C GLN A 69 12.66 -6.45 3.43
N TYR A 70 12.32 -5.44 2.63
CA TYR A 70 11.84 -4.16 3.15
C TYR A 70 10.46 -4.28 3.79
N PHE A 71 9.62 -5.19 3.30
CA PHE A 71 8.36 -5.51 3.97
C PHE A 71 8.59 -6.08 5.37
N GLU A 72 9.54 -7.01 5.53
CA GLU A 72 9.92 -7.54 6.84
C GLU A 72 10.54 -6.45 7.73
N GLU A 73 11.41 -5.59 7.19
CA GLU A 73 11.98 -4.47 7.92
C GLU A 73 10.89 -3.52 8.46
N VAL A 74 9.84 -3.24 7.68
CA VAL A 74 8.69 -2.45 8.16
C VAL A 74 8.02 -3.13 9.36
N ALA A 75 7.83 -4.45 9.32
CA ALA A 75 7.18 -5.20 10.40
C ALA A 75 8.02 -5.27 11.69
N TYR A 76 9.35 -5.24 11.60
CA TYR A 76 10.26 -5.35 12.74
C TYR A 76 10.89 -4.03 13.19
N SER A 77 10.63 -2.92 12.49
CA SER A 77 11.14 -1.60 12.86
C SER A 77 10.53 -1.10 14.17
N ILE A 78 11.35 -0.49 15.02
CA ILE A 78 10.96 -0.03 16.36
C ILE A 78 10.77 1.49 16.40
N THR A 79 11.55 2.23 15.61
CA THR A 79 11.49 3.69 15.59
C THR A 79 10.70 4.19 14.38
N ASN A 80 10.02 5.34 14.53
CA ASN A 80 9.32 5.96 13.40
C ASN A 80 10.26 6.27 12.22
N THR A 81 11.51 6.62 12.51
CA THR A 81 12.52 6.87 11.46
C THR A 81 12.84 5.59 10.68
N ASP A 82 13.00 4.46 11.37
CA ASP A 82 13.27 3.18 10.71
C ASP A 82 12.06 2.73 9.89
N ILE A 83 10.85 2.88 10.43
CA ILE A 83 9.60 2.60 9.71
C ILE A 83 9.52 3.47 8.45
N ASP A 84 9.74 4.78 8.57
CA ASP A 84 9.66 5.71 7.44
C ASP A 84 10.67 5.37 6.34
N ASN A 85 11.90 4.98 6.71
CA ASN A 85 12.94 4.55 5.78
C ASN A 85 12.60 3.21 5.13
N ALA A 86 12.12 2.24 5.91
CA ALA A 86 11.72 0.93 5.41
C ALA A 86 10.53 1.04 4.45
N ILE A 87 9.55 1.89 4.74
CA ILE A 87 8.43 2.20 3.84
C ILE A 87 8.94 2.84 2.55
N HIS A 88 9.83 3.83 2.63
CA HIS A 88 10.41 4.45 1.45
C HIS A 88 11.10 3.41 0.55
N ASN A 89 11.95 2.57 1.14
CA ASN A 89 12.68 1.53 0.43
C ASN A 89 11.73 0.45 -0.14
N LEU A 90 10.72 0.05 0.62
CA LEU A 90 9.68 -0.88 0.18
C LEU A 90 9.00 -0.34 -1.07
N LEU A 91 8.53 0.91 -1.05
CA LEU A 91 7.84 1.52 -2.18
C LEU A 91 8.72 1.55 -3.44
N PHE A 92 9.99 1.93 -3.33
CA PHE A 92 10.89 2.02 -4.49
C PHE A 92 11.56 0.70 -4.90
N SER A 93 11.34 -0.37 -4.13
CA SER A 93 11.71 -1.74 -4.52
C SER A 93 10.62 -2.44 -5.34
N ILE A 94 9.44 -1.86 -5.48
CA ILE A 94 8.33 -2.39 -6.27
C ILE A 94 8.37 -1.76 -7.65
N ARG A 95 8.17 -2.57 -8.69
CA ARG A 95 8.02 -2.10 -10.07
C ARG A 95 6.57 -1.70 -10.29
N TYR A 96 6.33 -0.47 -10.71
CA TYR A 96 5.01 0.00 -11.12
C TYR A 96 4.98 0.26 -12.63
N ALA A 97 3.79 0.15 -13.22
CA ALA A 97 3.56 0.61 -14.58
C ALA A 97 3.58 2.14 -14.61
N ASP A 98 4.33 2.70 -15.55
CA ASP A 98 4.33 4.13 -15.84
C ASP A 98 3.13 4.45 -16.74
N ILE A 99 1.98 4.68 -16.10
CA ILE A 99 0.71 5.01 -16.75
C ILE A 99 0.16 6.32 -16.20
N GLU A 100 -0.60 7.03 -17.03
CA GLU A 100 -1.25 8.30 -16.65
C GLU A 100 -2.62 8.06 -15.98
N PRO A 101 -2.96 8.74 -14.87
CA PRO A 101 -2.11 9.69 -14.14
C PRO A 101 -0.96 8.98 -13.41
N THR A 102 0.23 9.57 -13.45
CA THR A 102 1.40 9.07 -12.71
C THR A 102 1.07 8.89 -11.22
N ILE A 103 1.60 7.84 -10.61
CA ILE A 103 1.42 7.55 -9.17
C ILE A 103 1.83 8.76 -8.32
N ASP A 104 0.92 9.23 -7.48
CA ASP A 104 1.23 10.22 -6.46
C ASP A 104 1.95 9.55 -5.28
N TYR A 105 3.24 9.85 -5.14
CA TYR A 105 4.07 9.35 -4.03
C TYR A 105 3.47 9.66 -2.65
N THR A 106 2.91 10.86 -2.49
CA THR A 106 2.39 11.30 -1.20
C THR A 106 1.18 10.47 -0.81
N LEU A 107 0.27 10.23 -1.76
CA LEU A 107 -0.93 9.41 -1.53
C LEU A 107 -0.55 7.95 -1.26
N LEU A 108 0.30 7.35 -2.10
CA LEU A 108 0.75 5.97 -1.91
C LEU A 108 1.45 5.77 -0.55
N ARG A 109 2.32 6.71 -0.16
CA ARG A 109 2.97 6.67 1.14
C ARG A 109 1.95 6.77 2.29
N GLN A 110 0.97 7.68 2.18
CA GLN A 110 -0.08 7.84 3.19
C GLN A 110 -0.95 6.58 3.33
N ASP A 111 -1.34 5.98 2.22
CA ASP A 111 -2.12 4.75 2.20
C ASP A 111 -1.36 3.59 2.83
N LEU A 112 -0.06 3.46 2.55
CA LEU A 112 0.77 2.42 3.15
C LEU A 112 0.93 2.61 4.67
N ILE A 113 1.15 3.85 5.13
CA ILE A 113 1.20 4.16 6.57
C ILE A 113 -0.15 3.86 7.24
N LYS A 114 -1.26 4.21 6.58
CA LYS A 114 -2.60 3.93 7.09
C LYS A 114 -2.84 2.42 7.19
N ALA A 115 -2.51 1.67 6.14
CA ALA A 115 -2.61 0.21 6.12
C ALA A 115 -1.75 -0.41 7.23
N TYR A 116 -0.49 -0.01 7.34
CA TYR A 116 0.42 -0.45 8.40
C TYR A 116 -0.18 -0.26 9.79
N ASN A 117 -0.69 0.94 10.10
CA ASN A 117 -1.24 1.24 11.42
C ASN A 117 -2.51 0.44 11.73
N LEU A 118 -3.41 0.29 10.74
CA LEU A 118 -4.69 -0.39 10.94
C LEU A 118 -4.54 -1.92 11.02
N THR A 119 -3.52 -2.48 10.38
CA THR A 119 -3.29 -3.94 10.31
C THR A 119 -2.28 -4.44 11.34
N ASN A 120 -1.91 -3.61 12.32
CA ASN A 120 -0.87 -3.92 13.31
C ASN A 120 0.45 -4.34 12.65
N GLY A 121 0.96 -3.52 11.72
CA GLY A 121 2.19 -3.81 10.98
C GLY A 121 2.04 -4.95 9.97
N PHE A 122 0.93 -4.96 9.23
CA PHE A 122 0.58 -5.98 8.24
C PHE A 122 0.36 -7.39 8.81
N GLN A 123 0.24 -7.55 10.12
CA GLN A 123 -0.07 -8.85 10.73
C GLN A 123 -1.51 -9.31 10.44
N GLN A 124 -2.39 -8.37 10.06
CA GLN A 124 -3.74 -8.63 9.60
C GLN A 124 -3.87 -8.31 8.10
N ASP A 125 -4.85 -8.93 7.43
CA ASP A 125 -5.09 -8.71 6.01
C ASP A 125 -5.55 -7.26 5.74
N PRO A 126 -4.79 -6.47 4.96
CA PRO A 126 -5.17 -5.09 4.65
C PRO A 126 -6.49 -4.98 3.89
N ASN A 127 -6.80 -5.94 3.01
CA ASN A 127 -8.05 -5.91 2.25
C ASN A 127 -9.26 -6.07 3.17
N GLU A 128 -9.15 -6.94 4.19
CA GLU A 128 -10.23 -7.15 5.15
C GLU A 128 -10.40 -5.94 6.08
N VAL A 129 -9.31 -5.48 6.68
CA VAL A 129 -9.36 -4.40 7.70
C VAL A 129 -9.78 -3.07 7.08
N LEU A 130 -9.20 -2.70 5.93
CA LEU A 130 -9.51 -1.41 5.29
C LEU A 130 -10.94 -1.36 4.75
N TYR A 131 -11.47 -2.50 4.28
CA TYR A 131 -12.85 -2.62 3.85
C TYR A 131 -13.83 -2.35 5.00
N GLN A 132 -13.63 -3.00 6.15
CA GLN A 132 -14.49 -2.81 7.34
C GLN A 132 -14.49 -1.36 7.84
N VAL A 133 -13.32 -0.70 7.82
CA VAL A 133 -13.21 0.72 8.19
C VAL A 133 -14.03 1.58 7.23
N SER A 134 -13.97 1.31 5.93
CA SER A 134 -14.74 2.08 4.93
C SER A 134 -16.26 1.91 5.08
N GLU A 135 -16.75 0.72 5.42
CA GLU A 135 -18.17 0.47 5.66
C GLU A 135 -18.66 1.21 6.92
N THR A 136 -17.87 1.18 7.99
CA THR A 136 -18.25 1.79 9.27
C THR A 136 -18.29 3.31 9.20
N THR A 137 -17.40 3.94 8.41
CA THR A 137 -17.39 5.41 8.23
C THR A 137 -18.49 5.91 7.29
N THR A 138 -19.09 5.03 6.49
CA THR A 138 -20.13 5.37 5.50
C THR A 138 -21.53 5.10 6.03
N SER A 139 -21.68 4.48 7.20
CA SER A 139 -22.98 4.23 7.82
C SER A 139 -23.63 5.56 8.27
N PRO A 140 -24.79 5.95 7.72
CA PRO A 140 -25.51 7.10 8.23
C PRO A 140 -25.91 6.85 9.69
N GLU A 141 -25.68 7.86 10.54
CA GLU A 141 -26.16 7.92 11.91
C GLU A 141 -27.66 7.58 11.94
N PRO A 142 -28.15 6.71 12.83
CA PRO A 142 -29.55 6.35 12.85
C PRO A 142 -30.38 7.62 13.04
N GLU A 143 -31.29 7.89 12.09
CA GLU A 143 -32.28 8.96 12.23
C GLU A 143 -32.95 8.79 13.59
N VAL A 144 -32.67 9.71 14.50
CA VAL A 144 -33.39 9.83 15.76
C VAL A 144 -34.84 10.05 15.39
N LEU A 145 -35.64 8.99 15.44
CA LEU A 145 -37.09 9.06 15.38
C LEU A 145 -37.50 10.03 16.48
N SER A 146 -37.83 11.27 16.12
CA SER A 146 -38.37 12.23 17.05
C SER A 146 -39.70 11.68 17.52
N ASP A 147 -39.75 11.27 18.79
CA ASP A 147 -40.97 10.89 19.48
C ASP A 147 -42.01 11.99 19.25
N THR A 148 -43.08 11.63 18.54
CA THR A 148 -44.28 12.45 18.44
C THR A 148 -44.81 12.71 19.84
N GLU A 149 -44.79 13.97 20.25
CA GLU A 149 -45.43 14.49 21.45
C GLU A 149 -46.87 14.00 21.52
N THR A 150 -47.20 13.38 22.66
CA THR A 150 -48.56 12.96 22.99
C THR A 150 -49.34 14.20 23.43
N GLU A 151 -50.24 14.70 22.58
CA GLU A 151 -51.24 15.69 22.97
C GLU A 151 -52.21 15.04 23.97
N ASN A 152 -52.06 15.41 25.25
CA ASN A 152 -52.98 15.04 26.31
C ASN A 152 -54.12 16.08 26.33
N SER A 153 -55.26 15.74 25.75
CA SER A 153 -56.47 16.55 25.82
C SER A 153 -57.15 16.36 27.19
N GLU A 154 -56.92 17.29 28.12
CA GLU A 154 -57.78 17.49 29.28
C GLU A 154 -58.86 18.50 28.91
N GLU A 155 -60.10 18.02 28.72
CA GLU A 155 -61.29 18.85 28.59
C GLU A 155 -61.90 19.02 30.00
N ASP A 156 -61.79 20.24 30.52
CA ASP A 156 -62.24 20.67 31.84
C ASP A 156 -63.74 21.04 31.80
N ILE A 157 -64.54 20.50 32.73
CA ILE A 157 -65.98 20.79 32.93
C ILE A 157 -66.07 21.71 34.16
N PRO A 158 -66.68 22.92 34.06
CA PRO A 158 -68.14 23.06 34.16
C PRO A 158 -68.82 24.11 33.26
#